data_AF-A0AA35T5V9-F1
#
_entry.id   AF-A0AA35T5V9-F1
#
_cell.length_a   1.000
_cell.length_b   1.000
_cell.length_c   1.000
_cell.angle_alpha   90.00
_cell.angle_beta   90.00
_cell.angle_gamma   90.00
#
_symmetry.space_group_name_H-M   'P 1'
#
loop_
_entity.id
_entity.type
_entity.pdbx_description
1 polymer ?
#
loop_
_entity_poly.entity_id
_entity_poly.type
_entity_poly.pdbx_seq_one_letter_code
_entity_poly.pdbx_strand_id
1 'polypeptide(L)'
;MVLLKTTEKNGSCFVRTDQLDGETDWKLRMAVPSTQALPSDQSLFNVRGSVFAEKPKKDIYHFIGRFTMSDGRENTKEDPLSVDNTMWANTVLASGTATGVVVYTGRETRSSMNTSSPRSKIGLVDLEINRLTKLLFLATILFSLILLSLKGFTGVWFIYFIRYIILFSYIIPISLRVNLDMGKMVYSWMIQRDRAIPGTVVRSSTIPEELGRVEYLLTDKTGTLTQNEMVFRKLHMGSVSFSQDSMTEVTAAVRQAFLSDSDQKQPSSLTSSRPRRSQREQLVECVKALALCHNVTPVVEEVEEREEGEEEGEVKMDDEEVVIFHSNTASTSRKISYQASSPDEIALVKWTESVGLTLIDRDLSSMTTEGPGGERDIYHILQLFPFTSERKRMGVILRHKGSGEITFYMKGADAVMTSIVHYSDWLDEEVNV
;
A
#
# COMPACT_ATOMS: atom_id res chain seq x y z
N MET A 1 -17.64 6.26 6.72
CA MET A 1 -18.03 7.61 7.20
C MET A 1 -17.82 8.62 6.08
N VAL A 2 -18.50 9.77 6.14
CA VAL A 2 -18.28 10.92 5.24
C VAL A 2 -17.42 11.94 5.98
N LEU A 3 -16.38 12.46 5.33
CA LEU A 3 -15.43 13.40 5.91
C LEU A 3 -16.01 14.82 5.93
N LEU A 4 -16.12 15.41 7.12
CA LEU A 4 -16.59 16.78 7.27
C LEU A 4 -15.43 17.77 7.40
N LYS A 5 -14.37 17.41 8.12
CA LYS A 5 -13.25 18.32 8.37
C LYS A 5 -11.96 17.54 8.59
N THR A 6 -10.84 18.08 8.14
CA THR A 6 -9.50 17.56 8.43
C THR A 6 -8.60 18.64 9.02
N THR A 7 -7.47 18.25 9.62
CA THR A 7 -6.44 19.16 10.15
C THR A 7 -5.87 20.08 9.08
N GLU A 8 -5.74 19.59 7.85
CA GLU A 8 -5.19 20.35 6.73
C GLU A 8 -6.15 21.45 6.27
N LYS A 9 -5.63 22.66 5.98
CA LYS A 9 -6.46 23.81 5.60
C LYS A 9 -7.28 23.57 4.33
N ASN A 10 -6.74 22.78 3.40
CA ASN A 10 -7.38 22.41 2.14
C ASN A 10 -8.42 21.28 2.31
N GLY A 11 -8.53 20.64 3.47
CA GLY A 11 -9.43 19.51 3.69
C GLY A 11 -8.89 18.17 3.19
N SER A 12 -7.63 18.06 2.79
CA SER A 12 -7.05 16.79 2.34
C SER A 12 -6.71 15.87 3.51
N CYS A 13 -6.85 14.57 3.31
CA CYS A 13 -6.24 13.54 4.14
C CYS A 13 -5.87 12.32 3.31
N PHE A 14 -4.82 11.62 3.71
CA PHE A 14 -4.39 10.38 3.07
C PHE A 14 -4.84 9.17 3.87
N VAL A 15 -5.45 8.19 3.19
CA VAL A 15 -5.90 6.94 3.81
C VAL A 15 -5.31 5.73 3.11
N ARG A 16 -4.90 4.72 3.88
CA ARG A 16 -4.45 3.43 3.35
C ARG A 16 -5.60 2.43 3.37
N THR A 17 -5.75 1.69 2.28
CA THR A 17 -6.85 0.72 2.08
C THR A 17 -6.36 -0.73 2.00
N ASP A 18 -5.15 -1.01 2.47
CA ASP A 18 -4.48 -2.32 2.39
C ASP A 18 -5.34 -3.49 2.90
N GLN A 19 -6.16 -3.24 3.92
CA GLN A 19 -7.06 -4.25 4.49
C GLN A 19 -8.35 -4.50 3.68
N LEU A 20 -8.66 -3.67 2.68
CA LEU A 20 -9.88 -3.73 1.87
C LEU A 20 -9.63 -4.26 0.45
N ASP A 21 -8.60 -3.72 -0.23
CA ASP A 21 -8.27 -4.04 -1.62
C ASP A 21 -6.84 -4.57 -1.80
N GLY A 22 -6.05 -4.67 -0.73
CA GLY A 22 -4.64 -5.05 -0.82
C GLY A 22 -3.74 -3.95 -1.38
N GLU A 23 -4.30 -2.77 -1.71
CA GLU A 23 -3.51 -1.63 -2.16
C GLU A 23 -2.91 -0.93 -0.94
N THR A 24 -1.59 -0.90 -0.93
CA THR A 24 -0.75 -0.26 0.08
C THR A 24 -0.57 1.25 -0.14
N ASP A 25 -1.12 1.76 -1.23
CA ASP A 25 -0.95 3.13 -1.68
C ASP A 25 -1.83 4.10 -0.90
N TRP A 26 -1.35 5.33 -0.69
CA TRP A 26 -2.10 6.34 0.05
C TRP A 26 -3.17 7.00 -0.82
N LYS A 27 -4.44 6.71 -0.57
CA LYS A 27 -5.53 7.34 -1.31
C LYS A 27 -5.84 8.71 -0.74
N LEU A 28 -5.76 9.74 -1.58
CA LEU A 28 -6.19 11.09 -1.24
C LEU A 28 -7.71 11.12 -1.06
N ARG A 29 -8.16 11.65 0.08
CA ARG A 29 -9.56 11.93 0.39
C ARG A 29 -9.70 13.40 0.77
N MET A 30 -10.88 13.96 0.52
CA MET A 30 -11.18 15.36 0.73
C MET A 30 -12.41 15.50 1.62
N ALA A 31 -12.32 16.35 2.65
CA ALA A 31 -13.47 16.80 3.41
C ALA A 31 -14.47 17.56 2.53
N VAL A 32 -15.73 17.60 2.97
CA VAL A 32 -16.76 18.40 2.30
C VAL A 32 -16.37 19.89 2.33
N PRO A 33 -16.32 20.58 1.16
CA PRO A 33 -15.82 21.96 1.09
C PRO A 33 -16.56 22.94 2.00
N SER A 34 -17.89 22.83 2.09
CA SER A 34 -18.71 23.73 2.92
C SER A 34 -18.39 23.63 4.41
N THR A 35 -18.08 22.43 4.91
CA THR A 35 -17.77 22.22 6.33
C THR A 35 -16.30 22.46 6.63
N GLN A 36 -15.39 22.21 5.67
CA GLN A 36 -13.97 22.52 5.82
C GLN A 36 -13.72 24.03 5.99
N ALA A 37 -14.52 24.87 5.34
CA ALA A 37 -14.45 26.33 5.44
C ALA A 37 -14.77 26.89 6.83
N LEU A 38 -15.32 26.08 7.74
CA LEU A 38 -15.62 26.50 9.12
C LEU A 38 -14.33 26.63 9.94
N PRO A 39 -14.23 27.64 10.83
CA PRO A 39 -12.98 27.94 11.55
C PRO A 39 -12.61 26.90 12.60
N SER A 40 -13.59 26.22 13.22
CA SER A 40 -13.35 25.26 14.30
C SER A 40 -14.27 24.05 14.23
N ASP A 41 -13.81 22.92 14.76
CA ASP A 41 -14.60 21.68 14.88
C ASP A 41 -15.84 21.90 15.74
N GLN A 42 -15.78 22.79 16.74
CA GLN A 42 -16.94 23.16 17.55
C GLN A 42 -18.06 23.81 16.73
N SER A 43 -17.70 24.52 15.66
CA SER A 43 -18.67 25.15 14.77
C SER A 43 -19.52 24.11 14.02
N LEU A 44 -19.03 22.87 13.85
CA LEU A 44 -19.79 21.78 13.23
C LEU A 44 -21.04 21.42 14.03
N PHE A 45 -21.04 21.57 15.36
CA PHE A 45 -22.22 21.29 16.19
C PHE A 45 -23.36 22.30 15.98
N ASN A 46 -23.04 23.50 15.50
CA ASN A 46 -24.04 24.53 15.22
C ASN A 46 -24.64 24.40 13.81
N VAL A 47 -24.07 23.54 12.97
CA VAL A 47 -24.50 23.34 11.60
C VAL A 47 -25.71 22.40 11.56
N ARG A 48 -26.81 22.86 10.95
CA ARG A 48 -27.92 21.98 10.57
C ARG A 48 -27.68 21.45 9.17
N GLY A 49 -27.13 20.24 9.10
CA GLY A 49 -26.91 19.53 7.84
C GLY A 49 -27.66 18.19 7.80
N SER A 50 -27.97 17.73 6.58
CA SER A 50 -28.41 16.36 6.33
C SER A 50 -27.52 15.69 5.29
N VAL A 51 -27.22 14.42 5.51
CA VAL A 51 -26.44 13.59 4.59
C VAL A 51 -27.39 12.58 3.96
N PHE A 52 -27.51 12.62 2.65
CA PHE A 52 -28.14 11.56 1.87
C PHE A 52 -27.04 10.63 1.35
N ALA A 53 -27.16 9.33 1.61
CA ALA A 53 -26.26 8.31 1.09
C ALA A 53 -27.08 7.19 0.45
N GLU A 54 -26.52 6.57 -0.59
CA GLU A 54 -27.14 5.40 -1.22
C GLU A 54 -27.27 4.20 -0.26
N LYS A 55 -27.94 3.11 -0.70
CA LYS A 55 -27.98 1.88 0.08
C LYS A 55 -26.59 1.22 0.15
N PRO A 56 -26.26 0.48 1.24
CA PRO A 56 -25.00 -0.24 1.34
C PRO A 56 -24.78 -1.18 0.15
N LYS A 57 -23.63 -1.05 -0.52
CA LYS A 57 -23.19 -1.89 -1.65
C LYS A 57 -21.81 -2.46 -1.37
N LYS A 58 -21.50 -3.61 -1.97
CA LYS A 58 -20.20 -4.31 -1.83
C LYS A 58 -19.05 -3.61 -2.55
N ASP A 59 -19.35 -2.93 -3.64
CA ASP A 59 -18.37 -2.19 -4.44
C ASP A 59 -17.72 -1.09 -3.58
N ILE A 60 -16.38 -1.07 -3.55
CA ILE A 60 -15.56 -0.14 -2.77
C ILE A 60 -15.19 1.12 -3.56
N TYR A 61 -15.28 1.10 -4.89
CA TYR A 61 -14.85 2.18 -5.79
C TYR A 61 -15.99 3.10 -6.23
N HIS A 62 -17.21 2.81 -5.81
CA HIS A 62 -18.39 3.63 -6.11
C HIS A 62 -19.05 4.11 -4.83
N PHE A 63 -19.37 5.39 -4.73
CA PHE A 63 -20.19 5.96 -3.67
C PHE A 63 -20.87 7.21 -4.21
N ILE A 64 -22.18 7.28 -4.04
CA ILE A 64 -22.97 8.47 -4.37
C ILE A 64 -23.71 8.92 -3.12
N GLY A 65 -23.51 10.19 -2.79
CA GLY A 65 -24.27 10.86 -1.74
C GLY A 65 -24.39 12.35 -2.00
N ARG A 66 -25.11 13.03 -1.12
CA ARG A 66 -25.27 14.48 -1.11
C ARG A 66 -25.23 14.99 0.31
N PHE A 67 -24.44 16.03 0.55
CA PHE A 67 -24.43 16.79 1.79
C PHE A 67 -25.19 18.08 1.59
N THR A 68 -26.18 18.35 2.42
CA THR A 68 -26.96 19.61 2.37
C THR A 68 -26.80 20.34 3.68
N MET A 69 -26.31 21.58 3.61
CA MET A 69 -26.11 22.46 4.76
C MET A 69 -27.11 23.62 4.72
N SER A 70 -27.84 23.81 5.82
CA SER A 70 -28.74 24.95 6.01
C SER A 70 -28.12 25.96 6.97
N ASP A 71 -27.94 27.20 6.52
CA ASP A 71 -27.27 28.26 7.29
C ASP A 71 -28.26 29.23 7.96
N GLY A 72 -29.48 28.76 8.26
CA GLY A 72 -30.56 29.54 8.90
C GLY A 72 -31.14 30.68 8.05
N ARG A 73 -30.43 31.17 7.04
CA ARG A 73 -30.92 31.99 5.92
C ARG A 73 -31.36 31.05 4.80
N GLU A 74 -32.33 31.44 3.97
CA GLU A 74 -32.94 30.62 2.88
C GLU A 74 -31.97 30.03 1.84
N ASN A 75 -30.66 30.13 2.02
CA ASN A 75 -29.65 29.57 1.14
C ASN A 75 -29.18 28.21 1.65
N THR A 76 -29.67 27.14 1.03
CA THR A 76 -29.17 25.77 1.23
C THR A 76 -27.95 25.55 0.33
N LYS A 77 -26.79 25.23 0.93
CA LYS A 77 -25.62 24.77 0.18
C LYS A 77 -25.72 23.26 0.00
N GLU A 78 -25.60 22.80 -1.24
CA GLU A 78 -25.58 21.37 -1.57
C GLU A 78 -24.23 21.00 -2.18
N ASP A 79 -23.55 20.05 -1.54
CA ASP A 79 -22.28 19.48 -2.03
C ASP A 79 -22.50 18.02 -2.45
N PRO A 80 -22.11 17.63 -3.68
CA PRO A 80 -22.12 16.23 -4.08
C PRO A 80 -21.04 15.46 -3.32
N LEU A 81 -21.35 14.23 -2.91
CA LEU A 81 -20.39 13.35 -2.25
C LEU A 81 -20.01 12.20 -3.18
N SER A 82 -18.70 12.03 -3.39
CA SER A 82 -18.12 10.89 -4.08
C SER A 82 -17.37 9.99 -3.10
N VAL A 83 -16.73 8.94 -3.61
CA VAL A 83 -15.82 8.08 -2.83
C VAL A 83 -14.71 8.91 -2.17
N ASP A 84 -14.27 10.00 -2.81
CA ASP A 84 -13.20 10.86 -2.32
C ASP A 84 -13.57 11.59 -1.03
N ASN A 85 -14.86 11.72 -0.74
CA ASN A 85 -15.36 12.30 0.51
C ASN A 85 -15.65 11.26 1.59
N THR A 86 -15.25 10.00 1.39
CA THR A 86 -15.57 8.90 2.29
C THR A 86 -14.33 8.20 2.82
N MET A 87 -14.48 7.65 4.02
CA MET A 87 -13.50 6.77 4.65
C MET A 87 -14.19 5.45 5.03
N TRP A 88 -13.63 4.34 4.56
CA TRP A 88 -14.18 3.01 4.81
C TRP A 88 -13.80 2.50 6.20
N ALA A 89 -14.52 1.49 6.69
CA ALA A 89 -14.11 0.81 7.92
C ALA A 89 -12.79 0.06 7.67
N ASN A 90 -11.92 -0.01 8.68
CA ASN A 90 -10.60 -0.65 8.64
C ASN A 90 -9.57 0.02 7.71
N THR A 91 -9.78 1.28 7.30
CA THR A 91 -8.72 2.07 6.66
C THR A 91 -7.86 2.78 7.70
N VAL A 92 -6.58 2.94 7.40
CA VAL A 92 -5.64 3.66 8.27
C VAL A 92 -5.47 5.09 7.78
N LEU A 93 -5.62 6.07 8.69
CA LEU A 93 -5.32 7.48 8.40
C LEU A 93 -3.80 7.72 8.53
N ALA A 94 -3.19 8.40 7.55
CA ALA A 94 -1.74 8.60 7.52
C ALA A 94 -1.24 9.55 8.62
N SER A 95 -1.79 10.78 8.63
CA SER A 95 -1.38 11.85 9.54
C SER A 95 -2.55 12.81 9.77
N GLY A 96 -2.51 13.49 10.92
CA GLY A 96 -3.52 14.43 11.35
C GLY A 96 -4.78 13.78 11.95
N THR A 97 -5.82 14.59 12.08
CA THR A 97 -7.14 14.24 12.58
C THR A 97 -8.18 14.45 11.49
N ALA A 98 -9.15 13.54 11.44
CA ALA A 98 -10.28 13.61 10.51
C ALA A 98 -11.58 13.49 11.28
N THR A 99 -12.45 14.47 11.11
CA THR A 99 -13.79 14.53 11.71
C THR A 99 -14.82 14.19 10.64
N GLY A 100 -15.73 13.26 10.92
CA GLY A 100 -16.69 12.77 9.93
C GLY A 100 -17.98 12.21 10.53
N VAL A 101 -18.99 12.02 9.67
CA VAL A 101 -20.29 11.45 10.03
C VAL A 101 -20.33 9.97 9.66
N VAL A 102 -20.68 9.13 10.63
CA VAL A 102 -20.86 7.69 10.40
C VAL A 102 -22.18 7.46 9.66
N VAL A 103 -22.10 6.86 8.47
CA VAL A 103 -23.26 6.56 7.61
C VAL A 103 -23.67 5.09 7.71
N TYR A 104 -22.69 4.17 7.72
CA TYR A 104 -22.92 2.73 7.77
C TYR A 104 -22.22 2.15 9.00
N THR A 105 -22.86 1.16 9.64
CA THR A 105 -22.33 0.52 10.86
C THR A 105 -22.39 -1.01 10.78
N GLY A 106 -21.49 -1.69 11.50
CA GLY A 106 -21.49 -3.14 11.64
C GLY A 106 -21.52 -3.89 10.30
N ARG A 107 -22.58 -4.67 10.07
CA ARG A 107 -22.76 -5.52 8.89
C ARG A 107 -22.99 -4.74 7.58
N GLU A 108 -23.32 -3.46 7.67
CA GLU A 108 -23.48 -2.57 6.51
C GLU A 108 -22.16 -2.02 5.99
N THR A 109 -21.06 -2.21 6.73
CA THR A 109 -19.72 -1.81 6.28
C THR A 109 -19.26 -2.68 5.12
N ARG A 110 -18.57 -2.07 4.14
CA ARG A 110 -18.09 -2.77 2.94
C ARG A 110 -17.16 -3.93 3.27
N SER A 111 -16.25 -3.74 4.23
CA SER A 111 -15.36 -4.80 4.74
C SER A 111 -16.16 -5.99 5.28
N SER A 112 -17.21 -5.75 6.08
CA SER A 112 -18.04 -6.84 6.60
C SER A 112 -18.88 -7.51 5.50
N MET A 113 -19.37 -6.77 4.51
CA MET A 113 -20.15 -7.34 3.39
C MET A 113 -19.31 -8.17 2.43
N ASN A 114 -18.00 -7.91 2.36
CA ASN A 114 -17.04 -8.68 1.56
C ASN A 114 -16.41 -9.84 2.34
N THR A 115 -16.57 -9.88 3.66
CA THR A 115 -16.10 -10.99 4.49
C THR A 115 -17.08 -12.16 4.44
N SER A 116 -16.58 -13.36 4.17
CA SER A 116 -17.37 -14.60 4.26
C SER A 116 -17.37 -15.15 5.69
N SER A 117 -18.46 -15.81 6.10
CA SER A 117 -18.53 -16.47 7.40
C SER A 117 -17.46 -17.56 7.50
N PRO A 118 -16.67 -17.63 8.59
CA PRO A 118 -15.64 -18.65 8.73
C PRO A 118 -16.28 -20.05 8.72
N ARG A 119 -15.78 -20.92 7.85
CA ARG A 119 -16.19 -22.34 7.77
C ARG A 119 -15.08 -23.22 8.30
N SER A 120 -15.45 -24.28 9.02
CA SER A 120 -14.48 -25.31 9.41
C SER A 120 -13.97 -26.03 8.17
N LYS A 121 -12.65 -26.13 8.04
CA LYS A 121 -12.00 -26.83 6.92
C LYS A 121 -11.96 -28.32 7.20
N ILE A 122 -12.36 -29.13 6.22
CA ILE A 122 -12.35 -30.60 6.26
C ILE A 122 -11.42 -31.08 5.14
N GLY A 123 -10.53 -32.03 5.43
CA GLY A 123 -9.60 -32.60 4.45
C GLY A 123 -10.28 -33.58 3.50
N LEU A 124 -9.68 -33.78 2.32
CA LEU A 124 -10.08 -34.82 1.38
C LEU A 124 -9.84 -36.22 1.98
N VAL A 125 -8.78 -36.39 2.77
CA VAL A 125 -8.50 -37.64 3.51
C VAL A 125 -9.66 -38.02 4.43
N ASP A 126 -10.24 -37.05 5.14
CA ASP A 126 -11.37 -37.31 6.03
C ASP A 126 -12.62 -37.76 5.26
N LEU A 127 -12.84 -37.20 4.06
CA LEU A 127 -13.94 -37.60 3.18
C LEU A 127 -13.74 -39.02 2.65
N GLU A 128 -12.51 -39.39 2.31
CA GLU A 128 -12.15 -40.73 1.85
C GLU A 128 -12.33 -41.77 2.97
N ILE A 129 -11.84 -41.48 4.18
CA ILE A 129 -12.04 -42.34 5.35
C ILE A 129 -13.53 -42.49 5.66
N ASN A 130 -14.32 -41.42 5.56
CA ASN A 130 -15.77 -41.50 5.74
C ASN A 130 -16.43 -42.40 4.67
N ARG A 131 -15.96 -42.35 3.42
CA ARG A 131 -16.45 -43.24 2.35
C ARG A 131 -16.11 -44.71 2.64
N LEU A 132 -14.87 -45.00 3.07
CA LEU A 132 -14.46 -46.35 3.47
C LEU A 132 -15.22 -46.83 4.71
N THR A 133 -15.44 -45.96 5.69
CA THR A 133 -16.22 -46.28 6.91
C THR A 133 -17.67 -46.64 6.57
N LYS A 134 -18.30 -45.91 5.63
CA LYS A 134 -19.64 -46.24 5.12
C LYS A 134 -19.67 -47.61 4.43
N LEU A 135 -18.65 -47.93 3.65
CA LEU A 135 -18.54 -49.25 3.00
C LEU A 135 -18.39 -50.37 4.03
N LEU A 136 -17.50 -50.20 5.02
CA LEU A 136 -17.29 -51.15 6.09
C LEU A 136 -18.56 -51.35 6.94
N PHE A 137 -19.29 -50.28 7.23
CA PHE A 137 -20.56 -50.36 7.95
C PHE A 137 -21.62 -51.19 7.20
N LEU A 138 -21.72 -51.00 5.88
CA LEU A 138 -22.61 -51.83 5.04
C LEU A 138 -22.17 -53.31 5.05
N ALA A 139 -20.86 -53.57 5.00
CA ALA A 139 -20.32 -54.93 5.10
C ALA A 139 -20.60 -55.58 6.47
N THR A 140 -20.50 -54.83 7.57
CA THR A 140 -20.85 -55.31 8.92
C THR A 140 -22.31 -55.75 8.99
N ILE A 141 -23.25 -54.93 8.48
CA ILE A 141 -24.67 -55.28 8.45
C ILE A 141 -24.89 -56.54 7.59
N LEU A 142 -24.24 -56.61 6.42
CA LEU A 142 -24.35 -57.75 5.52
C LEU A 142 -23.88 -59.06 6.17
N PHE A 143 -22.71 -59.07 6.82
CA PHE A 143 -22.20 -60.25 7.51
C PHE A 143 -23.05 -60.65 8.70
N SER A 144 -23.58 -59.69 9.47
CA SER A 144 -24.53 -59.97 10.56
C SER A 144 -25.83 -60.59 10.05
N LEU A 145 -26.35 -60.15 8.90
CA LEU A 145 -27.53 -60.74 8.25
C LEU A 145 -27.26 -62.14 7.71
N ILE A 146 -26.10 -62.38 7.10
CA ILE A 146 -25.70 -63.70 6.59
C ILE A 146 -25.63 -64.71 7.74
N LEU A 147 -24.95 -64.38 8.85
CA LEU A 147 -24.87 -65.28 10.01
C LEU A 147 -26.23 -65.53 10.66
N LEU A 148 -27.09 -64.52 10.73
CA LEU A 148 -28.46 -64.70 11.19
C LEU A 148 -29.24 -65.68 10.30
N SER A 149 -29.07 -65.54 8.98
CA SER A 149 -29.74 -66.38 7.99
C SER A 149 -29.27 -67.83 8.07
N LEU A 150 -27.95 -68.05 8.23
CA LEU A 150 -27.35 -69.38 8.41
C LEU A 150 -27.79 -70.05 9.72
N LYS A 151 -27.96 -69.28 10.80
CA LYS A 151 -28.49 -69.78 12.07
C LYS A 151 -29.99 -70.12 12.00
N GLY A 152 -30.71 -69.46 11.12
CA GLY A 152 -32.17 -69.57 10.99
C GLY A 152 -32.92 -68.60 11.91
N PHE A 153 -34.09 -68.15 11.44
CA PHE A 153 -34.92 -67.14 12.08
C PHE A 153 -35.82 -67.72 13.19
N THR A 154 -35.24 -68.47 14.13
CA THR A 154 -36.00 -69.10 15.22
C THR A 154 -35.91 -68.31 16.52
N GLY A 155 -37.05 -68.17 17.22
CA GLY A 155 -37.14 -67.46 18.51
C GLY A 155 -36.86 -65.95 18.41
N VAL A 156 -36.12 -65.43 19.40
CA VAL A 156 -35.84 -63.99 19.58
C VAL A 156 -34.72 -63.52 18.64
N TRP A 157 -34.93 -63.67 17.32
CA TRP A 157 -33.92 -63.50 16.26
C TRP A 157 -33.21 -62.13 16.30
N PHE A 158 -33.90 -61.07 16.72
CA PHE A 158 -33.34 -59.72 16.81
C PHE A 158 -32.22 -59.59 17.86
N ILE A 159 -32.26 -60.37 18.95
CA ILE A 159 -31.18 -60.40 19.96
C ILE A 159 -29.91 -60.99 19.34
N TYR A 160 -30.07 -62.04 18.53
CA TYR A 160 -28.95 -62.64 17.83
C TYR A 160 -28.39 -61.71 16.75
N PHE A 161 -29.25 -60.98 16.04
CA PHE A 161 -28.82 -59.97 15.07
C PHE A 161 -27.96 -58.87 15.71
N ILE A 162 -28.42 -58.27 16.82
CA ILE A 162 -27.65 -57.25 17.55
C ILE A 162 -26.35 -57.83 18.11
N ARG A 163 -26.36 -59.08 18.61
CA ARG A 163 -25.14 -59.76 19.07
C ARG A 163 -24.12 -59.92 17.94
N TYR A 164 -24.55 -60.27 16.73
CA TYR A 164 -23.66 -60.38 15.57
C TYR A 164 -23.13 -59.02 15.10
N ILE A 165 -23.92 -57.95 15.19
CA ILE A 165 -23.43 -56.58 14.91
C ILE A 165 -22.34 -56.19 15.90
N ILE A 166 -22.54 -56.46 17.20
CA ILE A 166 -21.54 -56.17 18.24
C ILE A 166 -20.27 -57.01 18.01
N LEU A 167 -20.41 -58.27 17.63
CA LEU A 167 -19.26 -59.12 17.33
C LEU A 167 -18.43 -58.57 16.17
N PHE A 168 -19.09 -58.06 15.12
CA PHE A 168 -18.44 -57.49 13.94
C PHE A 168 -18.16 -55.98 14.03
N SER A 169 -18.47 -55.31 15.14
CA SER A 169 -18.25 -53.87 15.25
C SER A 169 -16.76 -53.50 15.24
N TYR A 170 -15.87 -54.46 15.55
CA TYR A 170 -14.41 -54.32 15.42
C TYR A 170 -13.95 -54.10 13.96
N ILE A 171 -14.77 -54.47 12.95
CA ILE A 171 -14.47 -54.21 11.54
C ILE A 171 -14.36 -52.71 11.27
N ILE A 172 -15.10 -51.86 12.00
CA ILE A 172 -15.02 -50.40 11.88
C ILE A 172 -13.89 -49.91 12.79
N PRO A 173 -12.76 -49.44 12.23
CA PRO A 173 -11.59 -49.11 13.05
C PRO A 173 -11.77 -47.72 13.68
N ILE A 174 -12.45 -47.65 14.82
CA ILE A 174 -12.65 -46.41 15.57
C ILE A 174 -11.30 -45.77 15.96
N SER A 175 -10.31 -46.61 16.28
CA SER A 175 -8.95 -46.19 16.62
C SER A 175 -8.22 -45.47 15.47
N LEU A 176 -8.52 -45.80 14.20
CA LEU A 176 -7.89 -45.15 13.05
C LEU A 176 -8.18 -43.65 13.05
N ARG A 177 -9.42 -43.26 13.33
CA ARG A 177 -9.81 -41.85 13.38
C ARG A 177 -9.07 -41.10 14.48
N VAL A 178 -9.01 -41.67 15.68
CA VAL A 178 -8.31 -41.05 16.82
C VAL A 178 -6.81 -40.93 16.55
N ASN A 179 -6.19 -41.96 15.97
CA ASN A 179 -4.77 -41.94 15.62
C ASN A 179 -4.46 -40.88 14.57
N LEU A 180 -5.34 -40.70 13.57
CA LEU A 180 -5.18 -39.65 12.57
C LEU A 180 -5.33 -38.27 13.19
N ASP A 181 -6.35 -38.04 14.02
CA ASP A 181 -6.53 -36.75 14.72
C ASP A 181 -5.31 -36.42 15.60
N MET A 182 -4.78 -37.40 16.33
CA MET A 182 -3.56 -37.24 17.12
C MET A 182 -2.34 -36.95 16.23
N GLY A 183 -2.20 -37.64 15.10
CA GLY A 183 -1.14 -37.38 14.12
C GLY A 183 -1.19 -35.95 13.57
N LYS A 184 -2.38 -35.47 13.20
CA LYS A 184 -2.58 -34.10 12.71
C LYS A 184 -2.18 -33.05 13.75
N MET A 185 -2.48 -33.29 15.03
CA MET A 185 -2.04 -32.41 16.13
C MET A 185 -0.52 -32.38 16.25
N VAL A 186 0.13 -33.55 16.21
CA VAL A 186 1.60 -33.64 16.29
C VAL A 186 2.26 -32.93 15.10
N TYR A 187 1.80 -33.15 13.88
CA TYR A 187 2.34 -32.46 12.70
C TYR A 187 2.14 -30.94 12.78
N SER A 188 0.97 -30.50 13.22
CA SER A 188 0.69 -29.07 13.43
C SER A 188 1.61 -28.44 14.48
N TRP A 189 1.98 -29.19 15.52
CA TRP A 189 2.94 -28.75 16.53
C TRP A 189 4.38 -28.73 16.01
N MET A 190 4.77 -29.71 15.20
CA MET A 190 6.07 -29.75 14.53
C MET A 190 6.25 -28.55 13.59
N ILE A 191 5.24 -28.21 12.79
CA ILE A 191 5.26 -27.05 11.87
C ILE A 191 5.47 -25.73 12.64
N GLN A 192 4.83 -25.55 13.80
CA GLN A 192 5.00 -24.33 14.61
C GLN A 192 6.40 -24.19 15.24
N ARG A 193 7.10 -25.31 15.44
CA ARG A 193 8.44 -25.34 16.05
C ARG A 193 9.56 -25.52 15.05
N ASP A 194 9.25 -25.45 13.76
CA ASP A 194 10.24 -25.58 12.71
C ASP A 194 11.19 -24.38 12.73
N ARG A 195 12.49 -24.66 12.82
CA ARG A 195 13.55 -23.62 12.82
C ARG A 195 13.81 -23.08 11.41
N ALA A 196 13.48 -23.83 10.36
CA ALA A 196 13.67 -23.39 8.99
C ALA A 196 12.65 -22.33 8.55
N ILE A 197 11.48 -22.27 9.20
CA ILE A 197 10.39 -21.35 8.86
C ILE A 197 9.89 -20.62 10.12
N PRO A 198 10.69 -19.70 10.68
CA PRO A 198 10.35 -19.00 11.91
C PRO A 198 9.10 -18.12 11.73
N GLY A 199 8.31 -17.98 12.80
CA GLY A 199 7.09 -17.17 12.80
C GLY A 199 5.85 -17.87 12.23
N THR A 200 5.94 -19.14 11.85
CA THR A 200 4.79 -19.92 11.34
C THR A 200 3.78 -20.21 12.44
N VAL A 201 2.55 -19.68 12.29
CA VAL A 201 1.44 -19.95 13.23
C VAL A 201 0.39 -20.82 12.55
N VAL A 202 0.16 -22.02 13.10
CA VAL A 202 -0.88 -22.92 12.60
C VAL A 202 -2.23 -22.51 13.17
N ARG A 203 -3.14 -22.04 12.30
CA ARG A 203 -4.51 -21.64 12.68
C ARG A 203 -5.54 -22.77 12.64
N SER A 204 -5.23 -23.88 11.96
CA SER A 204 -6.13 -25.02 11.78
C SER A 204 -5.35 -26.32 11.85
N SER A 205 -5.62 -27.14 12.87
CA SER A 205 -4.94 -28.42 13.07
C SER A 205 -5.60 -29.60 12.34
N THR A 206 -6.64 -29.36 11.54
CA THR A 206 -7.46 -30.41 10.92
C THR A 206 -7.00 -30.86 9.54
N ILE A 207 -6.11 -30.11 8.88
CA ILE A 207 -5.72 -30.33 7.49
C ILE A 207 -4.20 -30.24 7.20
N PRO A 208 -3.27 -30.54 8.13
CA PRO A 208 -1.84 -30.47 7.83
C PRO A 208 -1.43 -31.38 6.65
N GLU A 209 -2.11 -32.51 6.46
CA GLU A 209 -1.86 -33.47 5.38
C GLU A 209 -2.21 -32.96 3.98
N GLU A 210 -3.12 -31.98 3.88
CA GLU A 210 -3.54 -31.42 2.59
C GLU A 210 -2.45 -30.52 1.99
N LEU A 211 -1.49 -30.03 2.79
CA LEU A 211 -0.35 -29.25 2.29
C LEU A 211 0.48 -30.03 1.27
N GLY A 212 0.56 -31.36 1.41
CA GLY A 212 1.25 -32.23 0.45
C GLY A 212 0.44 -32.56 -0.81
N ARG A 213 -0.83 -32.13 -0.89
CA ARG A 213 -1.76 -32.41 -1.99
C ARG A 213 -2.10 -31.18 -2.83
N VAL A 214 -1.43 -30.05 -2.58
CA VAL A 214 -1.68 -28.80 -3.30
C VAL A 214 -1.20 -28.93 -4.75
N GLU A 215 -2.13 -28.77 -5.70
CA GLU A 215 -1.84 -28.74 -7.15
C GLU A 215 -1.73 -27.31 -7.69
N TYR A 216 -2.60 -26.42 -7.20
CA TYR A 216 -2.67 -25.03 -7.63
C TYR A 216 -2.27 -24.11 -6.49
N LEU A 217 -1.25 -23.29 -6.71
CA LEU A 217 -0.88 -22.20 -5.83
C LEU A 217 -1.43 -20.88 -6.40
N LEU A 218 -2.47 -20.35 -5.76
CA LEU A 218 -2.97 -19.01 -6.04
C LEU A 218 -2.23 -18.03 -5.13
N THR A 219 -1.35 -17.23 -5.72
CA THR A 219 -0.61 -16.18 -5.00
C THR A 219 -1.17 -14.81 -5.31
N ASP A 220 -1.25 -13.97 -4.30
CA ASP A 220 -1.41 -12.54 -4.52
C ASP A 220 -0.08 -11.93 -5.00
N LYS A 221 -0.13 -10.85 -5.77
CA LYS A 221 1.06 -10.12 -6.22
C LYS A 221 1.54 -9.21 -5.09
N THR A 222 0.66 -8.32 -4.63
CA THR A 222 1.00 -7.25 -3.69
C THR A 222 1.06 -7.81 -2.27
N GLY A 223 2.13 -7.53 -1.53
CA GLY A 223 2.31 -7.99 -0.15
C GLY A 223 2.66 -9.48 0.00
N THR A 224 2.69 -10.26 -1.08
CA THR A 224 3.15 -11.66 -1.09
C THR A 224 4.36 -11.85 -2.00
N LEU A 225 4.24 -11.59 -3.30
CA LEU A 225 5.36 -11.69 -4.24
C LEU A 225 6.28 -10.47 -4.17
N THR A 226 5.70 -9.28 -3.99
CA THR A 226 6.45 -8.03 -3.94
C THR A 226 6.40 -7.43 -2.53
N GLN A 227 7.56 -7.08 -2.00
CA GLN A 227 7.68 -6.11 -0.90
C GLN A 227 7.28 -4.77 -1.51
N ASN A 228 6.21 -4.13 -1.04
CA ASN A 228 5.66 -2.88 -1.60
C ASN A 228 6.62 -1.69 -1.43
N GLU A 229 7.78 -1.79 -2.05
CA GLU A 229 8.89 -0.86 -2.02
C GLU A 229 9.38 -0.71 -3.45
N MET A 230 9.17 0.48 -4.00
CA MET A 230 9.62 0.83 -5.33
C MET A 230 10.99 1.50 -5.21
N VAL A 231 11.97 1.02 -5.98
CA VAL A 231 13.34 1.55 -5.99
C VAL A 231 13.69 1.97 -7.40
N PHE A 232 14.16 3.21 -7.56
CA PHE A 232 14.66 3.71 -8.83
C PHE A 232 16.01 3.04 -9.19
N ARG A 233 16.09 2.37 -10.34
CA ARG A 233 17.27 1.55 -10.71
C ARG A 233 18.10 2.10 -11.86
N LYS A 234 17.47 2.66 -12.88
CA LYS A 234 18.15 3.06 -14.13
C LYS A 234 17.51 4.33 -14.68
N LEU A 235 18.34 5.25 -15.14
CA LEU A 235 17.94 6.46 -15.86
C LEU A 235 18.50 6.38 -17.28
N HIS A 236 17.66 6.56 -18.29
CA HIS A 236 18.10 6.61 -19.68
C HIS A 236 17.85 7.99 -20.29
N MET A 237 18.85 8.53 -20.96
CA MET A 237 18.84 9.84 -21.58
C MET A 237 19.40 9.79 -23.00
N GLY A 238 18.53 9.57 -23.99
CA GLY A 238 18.91 9.57 -25.41
C GLY A 238 19.91 8.47 -25.75
N SER A 239 21.20 8.79 -25.75
CA SER A 239 22.30 7.84 -26.03
C SER A 239 23.07 7.37 -24.79
N VAL A 240 22.73 7.88 -23.59
CA VAL A 240 23.45 7.57 -22.35
C VAL A 240 22.51 6.93 -21.35
N SER A 241 22.97 5.87 -20.68
CA SER A 241 22.23 5.21 -19.61
C SER A 241 23.03 5.22 -18.31
N PHE A 242 22.41 5.68 -17.24
CA PHE A 242 22.95 5.62 -15.88
C PHE A 242 22.30 4.45 -15.15
N SER A 243 23.11 3.46 -14.78
CA SER A 243 22.73 2.35 -13.91
C SER A 243 23.16 2.66 -12.48
N GLN A 244 22.89 1.73 -11.55
CA GLN A 244 23.16 1.94 -10.13
C GLN A 244 24.61 2.30 -9.81
N ASP A 245 25.57 1.80 -10.60
CA ASP A 245 27.01 2.06 -10.41
C ASP A 245 27.44 3.45 -10.90
N SER A 246 26.77 4.02 -11.89
CA SER A 246 27.09 5.33 -12.48
C SER A 246 26.20 6.48 -11.97
N MET A 247 25.32 6.23 -11.00
CA MET A 247 24.48 7.28 -10.38
C MET A 247 25.31 8.36 -9.65
N THR A 248 26.52 8.03 -9.20
CA THR A 248 27.43 9.00 -8.55
C THR A 248 27.81 10.16 -9.49
N GLU A 249 27.90 9.90 -10.79
CA GLU A 249 28.15 10.93 -11.81
C GLU A 249 26.98 11.92 -11.89
N VAL A 250 25.75 11.43 -11.75
CA VAL A 250 24.54 12.27 -11.75
C VAL A 250 24.55 13.19 -10.53
N THR A 251 24.87 12.65 -9.35
CA THR A 251 25.01 13.45 -8.12
C THR A 251 26.09 14.52 -8.26
N ALA A 252 27.25 14.18 -8.83
CA ALA A 252 28.30 15.17 -9.08
C ALA A 252 27.87 16.24 -10.09
N ALA A 253 27.17 15.84 -11.15
CA ALA A 253 26.67 16.75 -12.18
C ALA A 253 25.68 17.78 -11.60
N VAL A 254 24.74 17.32 -10.77
CA VAL A 254 23.76 18.15 -10.05
C VAL A 254 24.48 19.09 -9.08
N ARG A 255 25.36 18.57 -8.22
CA ARG A 255 26.09 19.40 -7.24
C ARG A 255 26.85 20.55 -7.87
N GLN A 256 27.65 20.34 -8.92
CA GLN A 256 28.43 21.47 -9.45
C GLN A 256 27.57 22.45 -10.28
N ALA A 257 26.40 22.04 -10.79
CA ALA A 257 25.50 22.97 -11.49
C ALA A 257 24.85 23.96 -10.53
N PHE A 258 24.40 23.46 -9.38
CA PHE A 258 23.80 24.26 -8.30
C PHE A 258 24.84 25.17 -7.62
N LEU A 259 26.07 24.68 -7.40
CA LEU A 259 27.18 25.52 -6.90
C LEU A 259 27.61 26.64 -7.89
N SER A 260 27.47 26.44 -9.20
CA SER A 260 27.84 27.45 -10.19
C SER A 260 26.80 28.55 -10.39
N ASP A 261 25.52 28.29 -10.09
CA ASP A 261 24.42 29.25 -10.28
C ASP A 261 24.41 30.32 -9.16
N SER A 262 25.16 30.09 -8.07
CA SER A 262 25.35 31.05 -6.98
C SER A 262 26.16 32.29 -7.39
N ASP A 263 26.98 32.21 -8.46
CA ASP A 263 27.97 33.24 -8.81
C ASP A 263 27.66 34.08 -10.07
N GLN A 264 26.58 33.82 -10.83
CA GLN A 264 26.27 34.60 -12.04
C GLN A 264 24.77 34.85 -12.27
N LYS A 265 24.22 35.89 -11.64
CA LYS A 265 22.96 36.54 -12.10
C LYS A 265 23.26 37.92 -12.69
N GLN A 266 23.61 37.96 -13.98
CA GLN A 266 23.41 39.16 -14.81
C GLN A 266 22.47 38.81 -15.98
N PRO A 267 21.46 39.65 -16.29
CA PRO A 267 20.54 39.39 -17.37
C PRO A 267 21.18 39.82 -18.69
N SER A 268 21.54 38.87 -19.55
CA SER A 268 21.90 39.17 -20.94
C SER A 268 20.72 38.93 -21.87
N SER A 269 20.60 39.88 -22.80
CA SER A 269 19.48 40.16 -23.69
C SER A 269 19.03 39.00 -24.59
N LEU A 270 17.73 39.02 -24.87
CA LEU A 270 17.01 38.28 -25.90
C LEU A 270 17.77 38.23 -27.25
N THR A 271 18.36 37.08 -27.57
CA THR A 271 18.65 36.71 -28.96
C THR A 271 18.18 35.28 -29.23
N SER A 272 17.47 35.14 -30.35
CA SER A 272 16.76 33.97 -30.80
C SER A 272 17.69 32.97 -31.49
N SER A 273 18.27 32.06 -30.71
CA SER A 273 18.60 30.70 -31.13
C SER A 273 19.05 29.94 -29.88
N ARG A 274 18.21 29.04 -29.34
CA ARG A 274 18.60 28.19 -28.20
C ARG A 274 19.86 27.41 -28.60
N PRO A 275 21.04 27.64 -28.00
CA PRO A 275 22.19 26.79 -28.25
C PRO A 275 21.85 25.36 -27.82
N ARG A 276 22.44 24.36 -28.49
CA ARG A 276 22.33 22.96 -28.08
C ARG A 276 22.81 22.86 -26.62
N ARG A 277 21.87 22.61 -25.70
CA ARG A 277 22.16 22.43 -24.27
C ARG A 277 23.23 21.35 -24.08
N SER A 278 24.19 21.60 -23.20
CA SER A 278 25.20 20.61 -22.83
C SER A 278 24.52 19.36 -22.25
N GLN A 279 25.10 18.17 -22.45
CA GLN A 279 24.59 16.92 -21.87
C GLN A 279 24.35 17.04 -20.36
N ARG A 280 25.23 17.79 -19.68
CA ARG A 280 25.11 18.09 -18.25
C ARG A 280 23.88 18.94 -17.91
N GLU A 281 23.59 19.98 -18.67
CA GLU A 281 22.41 20.82 -18.46
C GLU A 281 21.13 20.02 -18.69
N GLN A 282 21.13 19.13 -19.69
CA GLN A 282 20.00 18.23 -19.93
C GLN A 282 19.78 17.28 -18.76
N LEU A 283 20.85 16.74 -18.18
CA LEU A 283 20.78 15.86 -17.01
C LEU A 283 20.19 16.58 -15.79
N VAL A 284 20.65 17.79 -15.51
CA VAL A 284 20.11 18.61 -14.40
C VAL A 284 18.63 18.93 -14.64
N GLU A 285 18.25 19.30 -15.87
CA GLU A 285 16.84 19.53 -16.23
C GLU A 285 15.99 18.26 -16.11
N CYS A 286 16.55 17.08 -16.41
CA CYS A 286 15.87 15.80 -16.23
C CYS A 286 15.62 15.51 -14.73
N VAL A 287 16.63 15.71 -13.88
CA VAL A 287 16.49 15.57 -12.41
C VAL A 287 15.46 16.57 -11.88
N LYS A 288 15.50 17.83 -12.33
CA LYS A 288 14.48 18.85 -12.00
C LYS A 288 13.09 18.41 -12.44
N ALA A 289 12.94 17.86 -13.65
CA ALA A 289 11.65 17.37 -14.13
C ALA A 289 11.09 16.25 -13.23
N LEU A 290 11.93 15.32 -12.77
CA LEU A 290 11.54 14.24 -11.85
C LEU A 290 11.16 14.78 -10.45
N ALA A 291 11.91 15.78 -9.96
CA ALA A 291 11.67 16.42 -8.66
C ALA A 291 10.45 17.35 -8.64
N LEU A 292 9.93 17.74 -9.81
CA LEU A 292 8.82 18.71 -9.91
C LEU A 292 7.53 18.09 -10.47
N CYS A 293 7.63 17.09 -11.36
CA CYS A 293 6.47 16.44 -11.97
C CYS A 293 5.98 15.23 -11.17
N HIS A 294 5.38 15.48 -10.01
CA HIS A 294 4.78 14.44 -9.15
C HIS A 294 3.63 15.03 -8.33
N ASN A 295 2.98 14.23 -7.46
CA ASN A 295 1.99 14.67 -6.45
C ASN A 295 2.40 14.34 -5.00
N VAL A 296 3.63 13.85 -4.80
CA VAL A 296 4.24 13.63 -3.47
C VAL A 296 4.19 14.86 -2.58
N THR A 297 3.71 14.70 -1.36
CA THR A 297 3.70 15.70 -0.28
C THR A 297 4.74 15.30 0.78
N PRO A 298 5.70 16.18 1.13
CA PRO A 298 6.64 15.92 2.20
C PRO A 298 5.95 16.11 3.55
N VAL A 299 6.22 15.20 4.49
CA VAL A 299 5.78 15.24 5.88
C VAL A 299 7.02 15.31 6.74
N VAL A 300 7.07 16.32 7.59
CA VAL A 300 8.19 16.52 8.49
C VAL A 300 7.85 15.80 9.78
N GLU A 301 8.63 14.78 10.09
CA GLU A 301 8.59 14.13 11.39
C GLU A 301 9.59 14.85 12.30
N GLU A 302 9.09 15.53 13.33
CA GLU A 302 9.92 16.02 14.42
C GLU A 302 10.30 14.81 15.28
N VAL A 303 11.42 14.17 14.94
CA VAL A 303 12.00 13.14 15.79
C VAL A 303 12.78 13.87 16.88
N GLU A 304 12.19 13.94 18.07
CA GLU A 304 12.97 14.13 19.29
C GLU A 304 13.79 12.85 19.48
N GLU A 305 15.08 12.89 19.12
CA GLU A 305 16.02 11.82 19.48
C GLU A 305 16.08 11.77 21.02
N ARG A 306 15.29 10.88 21.64
CA ARG A 306 15.60 10.38 22.97
C ARG A 306 16.72 9.37 22.80
N GLU A 307 17.91 9.72 23.26
CA GLU A 307 18.98 8.76 23.50
C GLU A 307 18.50 7.73 24.53
N GLU A 308 17.88 6.64 24.08
CA GLU A 308 17.79 5.41 24.86
C GLU A 308 19.07 4.62 24.59
N GLY A 309 20.06 4.81 25.47
CA GLY A 309 21.26 3.99 25.50
C GLY A 309 20.92 2.55 25.87
N GLU A 310 20.88 1.66 24.89
CA GLU A 310 20.99 0.23 25.12
C GLU A 310 22.48 -0.13 25.22
N GLU A 311 22.96 -0.27 26.46
CA GLU A 311 24.23 -0.93 26.77
C GLU A 311 24.09 -2.43 26.47
N GLU A 312 24.51 -2.88 25.28
CA GLU A 312 24.96 -4.26 25.10
C GLU A 312 26.47 -4.31 25.25
N GLY A 313 26.91 -4.90 26.37
CA GLY A 313 28.31 -5.00 26.72
C GLY A 313 29.08 -6.01 25.87
N GLU A 314 30.26 -5.60 25.41
CA GLU A 314 31.39 -6.51 25.21
C GLU A 314 32.69 -5.78 25.58
N VAL A 315 33.33 -6.25 26.65
CA VAL A 315 34.63 -5.77 27.13
C VAL A 315 35.73 -6.44 26.32
N LYS A 316 36.53 -5.66 25.59
CA LYS A 316 37.94 -5.97 25.27
C LYS A 316 38.79 -4.70 25.29
N MET A 317 39.77 -4.71 26.20
CA MET A 317 40.93 -3.81 26.21
C MET A 317 41.82 -4.13 25.00
N ASP A 318 42.37 -3.11 24.35
CA ASP A 318 43.81 -2.94 24.10
C ASP A 318 44.08 -1.51 23.57
N ASP A 319 45.25 -0.99 23.91
CA ASP A 319 45.67 0.41 23.89
C ASP A 319 45.80 1.06 22.48
N GLU A 320 45.35 2.32 22.33
CA GLU A 320 46.09 3.43 21.69
C GLU A 320 45.23 4.73 21.70
N GLU A 321 45.77 5.82 22.28
CA GLU A 321 45.16 7.16 22.33
C GLU A 321 45.10 7.80 20.94
N VAL A 322 43.89 8.07 20.44
CA VAL A 322 43.66 9.07 19.38
C VAL A 322 42.64 10.09 19.88
N VAL A 323 43.12 11.31 20.13
CA VAL A 323 42.30 12.46 20.51
C VAL A 323 41.51 12.94 19.28
N ILE A 324 40.23 12.56 19.17
CA ILE A 324 39.29 13.12 18.18
C ILE A 324 38.47 14.22 18.84
N PHE A 325 38.69 15.46 18.38
CA PHE A 325 37.91 16.65 18.74
C PHE A 325 36.43 16.43 18.40
N HIS A 326 35.58 16.24 19.41
CA HIS A 326 34.12 16.30 19.24
C HIS A 326 33.68 17.76 19.23
N SER A 327 33.51 18.34 18.04
CA SER A 327 32.78 19.60 17.90
C SER A 327 31.30 19.33 18.15
N ASN A 328 30.82 19.70 19.34
CA ASN A 328 29.40 19.75 19.67
C ASN A 328 28.68 20.72 18.73
N THR A 329 28.01 20.17 17.74
CA THR A 329 26.87 20.81 17.08
C THR A 329 25.76 19.79 17.05
N ALA A 330 24.79 19.94 17.95
CA ALA A 330 23.52 19.23 17.89
C ALA A 330 22.82 19.61 16.57
N SER A 331 23.01 18.79 15.53
CA SER A 331 22.21 18.89 14.31
C SER A 331 20.93 18.11 14.55
N THR A 332 19.84 18.79 14.90
CA THR A 332 18.48 18.25 14.73
C THR A 332 18.34 17.79 13.28
N SER A 333 18.47 16.48 13.02
CA SER A 333 18.31 15.93 11.68
C SER A 333 16.82 15.92 11.35
N ARG A 334 16.38 16.87 10.53
CA ARG A 334 14.98 16.95 10.09
C ARG A 334 14.73 15.81 9.12
N LYS A 335 14.16 14.70 9.59
CA LYS A 335 13.80 13.57 8.73
C LYS A 335 12.52 13.91 7.95
N ILE A 336 12.65 14.05 6.64
CA ILE A 336 11.51 14.26 5.73
C ILE A 336 11.01 12.88 5.28
N SER A 337 9.75 12.58 5.56
CA SER A 337 9.07 11.41 4.99
C SER A 337 8.17 11.86 3.83
N TYR A 338 8.06 11.04 2.78
CA TYR A 338 7.31 11.40 1.58
C TYR A 338 6.01 10.60 1.49
N GLN A 339 4.89 11.29 1.23
CA GLN A 339 3.57 10.69 1.08
C GLN A 339 3.01 10.96 -0.31
N ALA A 340 2.52 9.93 -0.99
CA ALA A 340 1.91 10.07 -2.31
C ALA A 340 0.93 8.95 -2.59
N SER A 341 0.06 9.15 -3.58
CA SER A 341 -0.91 8.15 -4.01
C SER A 341 -0.33 7.00 -4.80
N SER A 342 0.96 7.05 -5.13
CA SER A 342 1.62 5.98 -5.84
C SER A 342 3.08 5.88 -5.37
N PRO A 343 3.58 4.67 -5.07
CA PRO A 343 4.91 4.45 -4.48
C PRO A 343 6.02 4.67 -5.50
N ASP A 344 5.73 4.61 -6.79
CA ASP A 344 6.65 4.98 -7.87
C ASP A 344 7.05 6.46 -7.79
N GLU A 345 6.12 7.37 -7.49
CA GLU A 345 6.42 8.80 -7.32
C GLU A 345 7.28 9.03 -6.09
N ILE A 346 7.02 8.29 -5.01
CA ILE A 346 7.84 8.33 -3.80
C ILE A 346 9.25 7.87 -4.12
N ALA A 347 9.41 6.79 -4.90
CA ALA A 347 10.72 6.29 -5.32
C ALA A 347 11.49 7.33 -6.16
N LEU A 348 10.80 8.04 -7.06
CA LEU A 348 11.40 9.11 -7.86
C LEU A 348 11.88 10.27 -6.99
N VAL A 349 11.05 10.76 -6.05
CA VAL A 349 11.41 11.90 -5.18
C VAL A 349 12.49 11.52 -4.18
N LYS A 350 12.45 10.31 -3.60
CA LYS A 350 13.54 9.79 -2.76
C LYS A 350 14.85 9.69 -3.54
N TRP A 351 14.79 9.30 -4.81
CA TRP A 351 15.97 9.28 -5.65
C TRP A 351 16.49 10.69 -5.93
N THR A 352 15.63 11.68 -6.22
CA THR A 352 16.10 13.07 -6.43
C THR A 352 16.72 13.66 -5.17
N GLU A 353 16.19 13.34 -3.99
CA GLU A 353 16.80 13.67 -2.70
C GLU A 353 18.19 13.06 -2.55
N SER A 354 18.38 11.78 -2.91
CA SER A 354 19.69 11.11 -2.85
C SER A 354 20.74 11.72 -3.80
N VAL A 355 20.27 12.33 -4.90
CA VAL A 355 21.10 13.05 -5.89
C VAL A 355 21.39 14.49 -5.42
N GLY A 356 20.68 14.98 -4.40
CA GLY A 356 20.88 16.27 -3.75
C GLY A 356 19.83 17.34 -4.08
N LEU A 357 18.71 16.97 -4.71
CA LEU A 357 17.57 17.86 -4.93
C LEU A 357 16.38 17.39 -4.10
N THR A 358 16.19 18.01 -2.95
CA THR A 358 15.24 17.60 -1.91
C THR A 358 13.94 18.37 -2.02
N LEU A 359 12.78 17.72 -1.89
CA LEU A 359 11.49 18.39 -1.83
C LEU A 359 11.17 18.77 -0.39
N ILE A 360 11.18 20.07 -0.06
CA ILE A 360 10.94 20.55 1.31
C ILE A 360 9.46 20.71 1.60
N ASP A 361 8.74 21.32 0.66
CA ASP A 361 7.36 21.73 0.86
C ASP A 361 6.58 21.63 -0.45
N ARG A 362 5.32 21.22 -0.33
CA ARG A 362 4.40 21.14 -1.45
C ARG A 362 2.97 21.33 -0.97
N ASP A 363 2.29 22.30 -1.58
CA ASP A 363 0.85 22.49 -1.46
C ASP A 363 0.17 22.36 -2.84
N LEU A 364 -1.12 22.69 -2.95
CA LEU A 364 -1.88 22.62 -4.22
C LEU A 364 -1.50 23.71 -5.25
N SER A 365 -0.82 24.76 -4.81
CA SER A 365 -0.52 26.01 -5.50
C SER A 365 0.97 26.35 -5.61
N SER A 366 1.82 25.69 -4.84
CA SER A 366 3.24 25.96 -4.74
C SER A 366 4.04 24.72 -4.33
N MET A 367 5.32 24.72 -4.70
CA MET A 367 6.29 23.69 -4.32
C MET A 367 7.66 24.33 -4.11
N THR A 368 8.43 23.79 -3.17
CA THR A 368 9.76 24.28 -2.81
C THR A 368 10.75 23.13 -2.80
N THR A 369 11.84 23.27 -3.56
CA THR A 369 12.95 22.32 -3.61
C THR A 369 14.21 22.93 -3.01
N GLU A 370 14.99 22.14 -2.27
CA GLU A 370 16.33 22.49 -1.78
C GLU A 370 17.39 21.85 -2.67
N GLY A 371 18.32 22.66 -3.18
CA GLY A 371 19.51 22.16 -3.87
C GLY A 371 20.59 21.69 -2.89
N PRO A 372 21.68 21.07 -3.40
CA PRO A 372 22.74 20.52 -2.56
C PRO A 372 23.50 21.56 -1.72
N GLY A 373 23.47 22.83 -2.15
CA GLY A 373 24.07 23.96 -1.44
C GLY A 373 23.16 24.61 -0.40
N GLY A 374 21.95 24.07 -0.16
CA GLY A 374 20.95 24.66 0.73
C GLY A 374 20.12 25.78 0.10
N GLU A 375 20.30 26.05 -1.20
CA GLU A 375 19.51 27.02 -1.93
C GLU A 375 18.09 26.54 -2.17
N ARG A 376 17.12 27.44 -2.07
CA ARG A 376 15.69 27.09 -2.18
C ARG A 376 15.08 27.70 -3.42
N ASP A 377 14.57 26.84 -4.29
CA ASP A 377 13.80 27.24 -5.45
C ASP A 377 12.31 27.09 -5.15
N ILE A 378 11.55 28.16 -5.40
CA ILE A 378 10.10 28.20 -5.18
C ILE A 378 9.40 28.26 -6.54
N TYR A 379 8.45 27.36 -6.75
CA TYR A 379 7.64 27.28 -7.95
C TYR A 379 6.16 27.43 -7.61
N HIS A 380 5.44 28.22 -8.41
CA HIS A 380 3.99 28.31 -8.36
C HIS A 380 3.36 27.31 -9.33
N ILE A 381 2.48 26.46 -8.83
CA ILE A 381 1.70 25.50 -9.62
C ILE A 381 0.55 26.26 -10.29
N LEU A 382 0.70 26.53 -11.58
CA LEU A 382 -0.34 27.22 -12.36
C LEU A 382 -1.46 26.27 -12.74
N GLN A 383 -1.11 25.04 -13.12
CA GLN A 383 -2.07 24.01 -13.49
C GLN A 383 -1.48 22.63 -13.28
N LEU A 384 -2.27 21.74 -12.67
CA LEU A 384 -1.96 20.33 -12.52
C LEU A 384 -2.90 19.51 -13.41
N PHE A 385 -2.33 18.58 -14.17
CA PHE A 385 -3.06 17.56 -14.93
C PHE A 385 -2.80 16.22 -14.25
N PRO A 386 -3.70 15.76 -13.37
CA PRO A 386 -3.48 14.56 -12.58
C PRO A 386 -3.41 13.31 -13.46
N PHE A 387 -2.65 12.32 -12.99
CA PHE A 387 -2.65 11.00 -13.59
C PHE A 387 -4.05 10.39 -13.56
N THR A 388 -4.43 9.75 -14.65
CA THR A 388 -5.69 9.01 -14.78
C THR A 388 -5.40 7.74 -15.58
N SER A 389 -5.98 6.61 -15.21
CA SER A 389 -5.78 5.33 -15.90
C SER A 389 -6.13 5.38 -17.39
N GLU A 390 -7.07 6.25 -17.78
CA GLU A 390 -7.43 6.48 -19.18
C GLU A 390 -6.33 7.18 -19.97
N ARG A 391 -5.74 8.26 -19.41
CA ARG A 391 -4.69 9.04 -20.08
C ARG A 391 -3.28 8.46 -19.92
N LYS A 392 -3.05 7.64 -18.88
CA LYS A 392 -1.75 7.05 -18.51
C LYS A 392 -0.58 8.05 -18.46
N ARG A 393 -0.87 9.31 -18.15
CA ARG A 393 0.12 10.41 -18.08
C ARG A 393 -0.32 11.48 -17.09
N MET A 394 0.66 12.22 -16.61
CA MET A 394 0.55 13.35 -15.70
C MET A 394 1.30 14.55 -16.28
N GLY A 395 0.80 15.76 -16.06
CA GLY A 395 1.51 16.97 -16.42
C GLY A 395 1.35 18.08 -15.39
N VAL A 396 2.31 18.99 -15.33
CA VAL A 396 2.28 20.14 -14.42
C VAL A 396 2.86 21.36 -15.12
N ILE A 397 2.16 22.50 -15.00
CA ILE A 397 2.63 23.81 -15.44
C ILE A 397 3.09 24.57 -14.20
N LEU A 398 4.37 24.94 -14.19
CA LEU A 398 5.03 25.62 -13.09
C LEU A 398 5.54 26.97 -13.53
N ARG A 399 5.47 27.96 -12.64
CA ARG A 399 6.15 29.25 -12.79
C ARG A 399 7.22 29.39 -11.72
N HIS A 400 8.47 29.50 -12.12
CA HIS A 400 9.57 29.74 -11.19
C HIS A 400 9.49 31.17 -10.62
N LYS A 401 9.57 31.32 -9.29
CA LYS A 401 9.40 32.61 -8.62
C LYS A 401 10.53 33.59 -8.91
N GLY A 402 11.77 33.10 -9.02
CA GLY A 402 12.95 33.95 -9.22
C GLY A 402 13.11 34.44 -10.67
N SER A 403 12.98 33.54 -11.65
CA SER A 403 13.18 33.88 -13.07
C SER A 403 11.89 34.30 -13.79
N GLY A 404 10.72 33.96 -13.24
CA GLY A 404 9.44 34.14 -13.91
C GLY A 404 9.18 33.15 -15.06
N GLU A 405 10.10 32.22 -15.32
CA GLU A 405 9.98 31.23 -16.39
C GLU A 405 8.81 30.28 -16.13
N ILE A 406 8.03 30.00 -17.17
CA ILE A 406 6.92 29.06 -17.14
C ILE A 406 7.34 27.80 -17.89
N THR A 407 7.33 26.67 -17.19
CA THR A 407 7.74 25.38 -17.73
C THR A 407 6.61 24.37 -17.59
N PHE A 408 6.43 23.56 -18.64
CA PHE A 408 5.49 22.45 -18.62
C PHE A 408 6.27 21.13 -18.60
N TYR A 409 6.06 20.34 -17.55
CA TYR A 409 6.59 18.98 -17.44
C TYR A 409 5.47 17.97 -17.65
N MET A 410 5.80 16.87 -18.33
CA MET A 410 4.91 15.75 -18.55
C MET A 410 5.66 14.44 -18.34
N LYS A 411 5.04 13.50 -17.63
CA LYS A 411 5.49 12.11 -17.49
C LYS A 411 4.33 11.16 -17.77
N GLY A 412 4.61 9.95 -18.21
CA GLY A 412 3.58 8.96 -18.49
C GLY A 412 4.14 7.64 -18.98
N ALA A 413 3.24 6.70 -19.28
CA ALA A 413 3.59 5.42 -19.86
C ALA A 413 4.24 5.61 -21.24
N ASP A 414 5.24 4.78 -21.50
CA ASP A 414 5.93 4.63 -22.78
C ASP A 414 5.00 4.68 -24.00
N ALA A 415 3.98 3.82 -24.06
CA ALA A 415 3.06 3.72 -25.19
C ALA A 415 2.29 5.02 -25.48
N VAL A 416 2.09 5.89 -24.48
CA VAL A 416 1.46 7.20 -24.66
C VAL A 416 2.50 8.26 -25.02
N MET A 417 3.64 8.26 -24.34
CA MET A 417 4.69 9.25 -24.51
C MET A 417 5.37 9.14 -25.88
N THR A 418 5.53 7.93 -26.45
CA THR A 418 6.15 7.70 -27.77
C THR A 418 5.48 8.49 -28.89
N SER A 419 4.18 8.74 -28.80
CA SER A 419 3.44 9.54 -29.80
C SER A 419 3.66 11.06 -29.69
N ILE A 420 4.24 11.53 -28.58
CA ILE A 420 4.35 12.95 -28.22
C ILE A 420 5.81 13.41 -28.28
N VAL A 421 6.75 12.53 -27.91
CA VAL A 421 8.17 12.82 -27.87
C VAL A 421 8.81 12.67 -29.25
N HIS A 422 9.94 13.34 -29.45
CA HIS A 422 10.76 13.11 -30.65
C HIS A 422 11.32 11.69 -30.64
N TYR A 423 11.36 11.09 -31.82
CA TYR A 423 11.93 9.76 -32.04
C TYR A 423 13.37 9.66 -31.50
N SER A 424 13.66 8.53 -30.86
CA SER A 424 14.98 8.16 -30.32
C SER A 424 15.15 6.66 -30.51
N ASP A 425 16.29 6.23 -31.04
CA ASP A 425 16.54 4.81 -31.37
C ASP A 425 16.33 3.89 -30.15
N TRP A 426 16.83 4.32 -28.98
CA TRP A 426 16.61 3.61 -27.72
C TRP A 426 15.13 3.39 -27.36
N LEU A 427 14.28 4.39 -27.62
CA LEU A 427 12.86 4.30 -27.26
C LEU A 427 12.17 3.24 -28.11
N ASP A 428 12.57 3.10 -29.37
CA ASP A 428 12.03 2.09 -30.28
C ASP A 428 12.52 0.69 -29.88
N GLU A 429 13.81 0.56 -29.55
CA GLU A 429 14.44 -0.71 -29.18
C GLU A 429 13.91 -1.32 -27.87
N GLU A 430 13.57 -0.53 -26.85
CA GLU A 430 13.12 -1.05 -25.56
C GLU A 430 11.59 -1.15 -25.42
N VAL A 431 10.83 -0.31 -26.14
CA VAL A 431 9.36 -0.23 -25.98
C VAL A 431 8.62 -1.12 -26.98
N ASN A 432 9.17 -1.38 -28.17
CA ASN A 432 8.49 -2.14 -29.23
C ASN A 432 8.87 -3.63 -29.30
N VAL A 433 9.37 -4.22 -28.21
CA VAL A 433 9.74 -5.66 -28.12
C VAL A 433 8.55 -6.55 -27.75
#